data_AF-A0A816T3L6-F1
#
_entry.id   AF-A0A816T3L6-F1
#
_cell.length_a   1.000
_cell.length_b   1.000
_cell.length_c   1.000
_cell.angle_alpha   90.00
_cell.angle_beta   90.00
_cell.angle_gamma   90.00
#
_symmetry.space_group_name_H-M   'P 1'
#
loop_
_entity.id
_entity.type
_entity.pdbx_description
1 polymer ?
#
loop_
_entity_poly.entity_id
_entity_poly.type
_entity_poly.pdbx_seq_one_letter_code
_entity_poly.pdbx_strand_id
1 'polypeptide(L)'
;MISLMVEITLKLTRKWSSVATVAADQNKSLVFDVHEEIAKLTLDIVTSCVFGTEIMSDEKMHEIVYRTITESLELMEKRLFNIADIIPIINRLPLSSKRRIDKCISEGKQLIRQIVDNRKKGLTKSACNRSDLLDLLIAASDEDKASKFTDEEVYEEALTFGEYIMSDICSKKPALYNLASNSDFYRRVEAEVALVLNDDEEITSSTLPLLSYTEVVLKEALRIHQPVPAIVRTAAKDNTLVGSAGQKLIPEIVVTMRSKYGMRMRIYPR
;
A
#
# COMPACT_ATOMS: atom_id res chain seq x y z
N MET A 1 -1.37 -17.67 0.33
CA MET A 1 -1.50 -16.20 0.50
C MET A 1 -1.94 -15.84 1.90
N ILE A 2 -3.15 -16.16 2.37
CA ILE A 2 -3.58 -15.81 3.75
C ILE A 2 -2.64 -16.39 4.81
N SER A 3 -2.36 -17.70 4.76
CA SER A 3 -1.42 -18.35 5.68
C SER A 3 -0.03 -17.69 5.67
N LEU A 4 0.47 -17.26 4.51
CA LEU A 4 1.72 -16.50 4.37
C LEU A 4 1.64 -15.11 5.01
N MET A 5 0.53 -14.38 4.81
CA MET A 5 0.31 -13.08 5.46
C MET A 5 0.27 -13.22 6.98
N VAL A 6 -0.36 -14.29 7.49
CA VAL A 6 -0.40 -14.63 8.92
C VAL A 6 1.01 -14.94 9.42
N GLU A 7 1.77 -15.77 8.72
CA GLU A 7 3.15 -16.11 9.11
C GLU A 7 4.03 -14.86 9.22
N ILE A 8 4.01 -13.99 8.21
CA ILE A 8 4.81 -12.75 8.20
C ILE A 8 4.33 -11.81 9.32
N THR A 9 3.02 -11.69 9.54
CA THR A 9 2.47 -10.86 10.64
C THR A 9 2.88 -11.41 12.02
N LEU A 10 2.89 -12.74 12.18
CA LEU A 10 3.33 -13.39 13.42
C LEU A 10 4.83 -13.16 13.71
N LYS A 11 5.68 -13.02 12.68
CA LYS A 11 7.09 -12.64 12.88
C LYS A 11 7.18 -11.26 13.56
N LEU A 12 6.36 -10.29 13.13
CA LEU A 12 6.32 -8.96 13.76
C LEU A 12 5.73 -9.00 15.17
N THR A 13 4.61 -9.69 15.39
CA THR A 13 3.98 -9.73 16.73
C THR A 13 4.87 -10.42 17.75
N ARG A 14 5.60 -11.47 17.37
CA ARG A 14 6.60 -12.11 18.24
C ARG A 14 7.75 -11.15 18.58
N LYS A 15 8.23 -10.38 17.61
CA LYS A 15 9.24 -9.32 17.85
C LYS A 15 8.71 -8.29 18.84
N TRP A 16 7.49 -7.78 18.66
CA TRP A 16 6.93 -6.81 19.60
C TRP A 16 6.69 -7.39 20.99
N SER A 17 6.19 -8.63 21.07
CA SER A 17 5.98 -9.33 22.34
C SER A 17 7.29 -9.51 23.10
N SER A 18 8.38 -9.92 22.44
CA SER A 18 9.66 -10.11 23.13
C SER A 18 10.21 -8.81 23.69
N VAL A 19 10.11 -7.71 22.93
CA VAL A 19 10.54 -6.39 23.40
C VAL A 19 9.65 -5.89 24.53
N ALA A 20 8.33 -6.11 24.45
CA ALA A 20 7.39 -5.75 25.51
C ALA A 20 7.67 -6.51 26.82
N THR A 21 7.94 -7.83 26.75
CA THR A 21 8.30 -8.64 27.91
C THR A 21 9.58 -8.13 28.57
N VAL A 22 10.63 -7.87 27.80
CA VAL A 22 11.90 -7.34 28.33
C VAL A 22 11.70 -5.97 29.00
N ALA A 23 10.86 -5.11 28.44
CA ALA A 23 10.54 -3.82 29.05
C ALA A 23 9.76 -3.98 30.37
N ALA A 24 8.78 -4.90 30.40
CA ALA A 24 8.00 -5.21 31.58
C ALA A 24 8.86 -5.78 32.72
N ASP A 25 9.77 -6.71 32.42
CA ASP A 25 10.71 -7.28 33.39
C ASP A 25 11.64 -6.22 34.01
N GLN A 26 11.94 -5.17 33.23
CA GLN A 26 12.74 -4.04 33.68
C GLN A 26 11.91 -2.91 34.32
N ASN A 27 10.59 -3.09 34.46
CA ASN A 27 9.63 -2.08 34.90
C ASN A 27 9.75 -0.76 34.12
N LYS A 28 10.02 -0.85 32.80
CA LYS A 28 10.16 0.28 31.88
C LYS A 28 8.99 0.35 30.91
N SER A 29 8.62 1.57 30.54
CA SER A 29 7.73 1.81 29.41
C SER A 29 8.55 1.97 28.14
N LEU A 30 8.13 1.32 27.06
CA LEU A 30 8.71 1.49 25.73
C LEU A 30 7.78 2.32 24.86
N VAL A 31 8.35 3.29 24.13
CA VAL A 31 7.66 4.04 23.09
C VAL A 31 8.44 3.83 21.80
N PHE A 32 7.77 3.39 20.74
CA PHE A 32 8.38 3.20 19.44
C PHE A 32 7.40 3.59 18.33
N ASP A 33 7.95 3.88 17.15
CA ASP A 33 7.16 4.26 15.99
C ASP A 33 6.57 3.02 15.31
N VAL A 34 5.25 2.87 15.45
CA VAL A 34 4.46 1.80 14.84
C VAL A 34 4.36 1.98 13.31
N HIS A 35 4.54 3.20 12.80
CA HIS A 35 4.40 3.52 11.38
C HIS A 35 5.45 2.82 10.51
N GLU A 36 6.72 2.87 10.94
CA GLU A 36 7.84 2.25 10.24
C GLU A 36 7.71 0.72 10.23
N GLU A 37 7.36 0.14 11.38
CA GLU A 37 7.21 -1.31 11.54
C GLU A 37 6.04 -1.88 10.72
N ILE A 38 4.90 -1.17 10.62
CA ILE A 38 3.82 -1.61 9.74
C ILE A 38 4.19 -1.41 8.26
N ALA A 39 4.95 -0.37 7.92
CA ALA A 39 5.43 -0.21 6.56
C ALA A 39 6.32 -1.38 6.15
N LYS A 40 7.21 -1.80 7.06
CA LYS A 40 8.05 -2.99 6.92
C LYS A 40 7.23 -4.23 6.65
N LEU A 41 6.31 -4.54 7.58
CA LEU A 41 5.39 -5.66 7.45
C LEU A 41 4.63 -5.64 6.12
N THR A 42 4.16 -4.47 5.70
CA THR A 42 3.42 -4.32 4.45
C THR A 42 4.30 -4.66 3.26
N LEU A 43 5.54 -4.17 3.24
CA LEU A 43 6.49 -4.49 2.18
C LEU A 43 6.69 -5.99 2.05
N ASP A 44 6.90 -6.67 3.16
CA ASP A 44 7.17 -8.10 3.16
C ASP A 44 5.96 -8.91 2.72
N ILE A 45 4.77 -8.52 3.16
CA ILE A 45 3.52 -9.13 2.70
C ILE A 45 3.38 -8.98 1.19
N VAL A 46 3.59 -7.76 0.66
CA VAL A 46 3.48 -7.49 -0.77
C VAL A 46 4.51 -8.30 -1.54
N THR A 47 5.78 -8.24 -1.15
CA THR A 47 6.85 -8.86 -1.95
C THR A 47 6.77 -10.38 -1.90
N SER A 48 6.39 -10.95 -0.75
CA SER A 48 6.23 -12.39 -0.62
C SER A 48 4.97 -12.88 -1.35
N CYS A 49 3.84 -12.18 -1.23
CA CYS A 49 2.59 -12.63 -1.83
C CYS A 49 2.49 -12.35 -3.35
N VAL A 50 3.10 -11.26 -3.81
CA VAL A 50 2.98 -10.76 -5.19
C VAL A 50 4.15 -11.22 -6.05
N PHE A 51 5.36 -11.24 -5.49
CA PHE A 51 6.59 -11.56 -6.21
C PHE A 51 7.31 -12.82 -5.71
N GLY A 52 6.76 -13.51 -4.71
CA GLY A 52 7.37 -14.71 -4.12
C GLY A 52 8.75 -14.46 -3.50
N THR A 53 9.04 -13.22 -3.10
CA THR A 53 10.34 -12.82 -2.55
C THR A 53 10.21 -12.31 -1.12
N GLU A 54 10.92 -12.95 -0.19
CA GLU A 54 11.09 -12.42 1.16
C GLU A 54 12.18 -11.33 1.13
N ILE A 55 11.81 -10.08 1.44
CA ILE A 55 12.76 -8.96 1.47
C ILE A 55 13.32 -8.73 2.89
N MET A 56 12.63 -9.16 3.95
CA MET A 56 13.09 -9.03 5.35
C MET A 56 14.51 -9.48 5.63
N SER A 57 14.99 -10.52 4.94
CA SER A 57 16.34 -11.06 5.18
C SER A 57 17.43 -10.10 4.73
N ASP A 58 17.11 -9.13 3.86
CA ASP A 58 18.03 -8.12 3.36
C ASP A 58 17.58 -6.71 3.80
N GLU A 59 18.14 -6.27 4.92
CA GLU A 59 17.88 -4.96 5.52
C GLU A 59 18.15 -3.80 4.53
N LYS A 60 19.12 -3.95 3.61
CA LYS A 60 19.43 -2.92 2.62
C LYS A 60 18.34 -2.84 1.56
N MET A 61 17.83 -3.98 1.11
CA MET A 61 16.75 -4.03 0.12
C MET A 61 15.47 -3.44 0.71
N HIS A 62 15.16 -3.80 1.96
CA HIS A 62 14.07 -3.22 2.70
C HIS A 62 14.19 -1.69 2.76
N GLU A 63 15.35 -1.17 3.17
CA GLU A 63 15.60 0.28 3.26
C GLU A 63 15.40 0.96 1.90
N ILE A 64 15.94 0.39 0.81
CA ILE A 64 15.81 0.95 -0.54
C ILE A 64 14.34 1.07 -0.94
N VAL A 65 13.53 0.03 -0.77
CA VAL A 65 12.12 0.08 -1.17
C VAL A 65 11.33 1.03 -0.28
N TYR A 66 11.49 0.92 1.04
CA TYR A 66 10.81 1.81 1.98
C TYR A 66 11.13 3.28 1.69
N ARG A 67 12.41 3.61 1.47
CA ARG A 67 12.86 4.95 1.10
C ARG A 67 12.30 5.39 -0.23
N THR A 68 12.33 4.53 -1.24
CA THR A 68 11.81 4.84 -2.58
C THR A 68 10.34 5.21 -2.52
N ILE A 69 9.54 4.46 -1.76
CA ILE A 69 8.10 4.69 -1.63
C ILE A 69 7.82 5.92 -0.77
N THR A 70 8.45 6.05 0.40
CA THR A 70 8.19 7.19 1.31
C THR A 70 8.68 8.51 0.73
N GLU A 71 9.89 8.57 0.18
CA GLU A 71 10.43 9.79 -0.42
C GLU A 71 9.69 10.19 -1.69
N SER A 72 9.29 9.23 -2.53
CA SER A 72 8.51 9.54 -3.75
C SER A 72 7.14 10.12 -3.38
N LEU A 73 6.44 9.54 -2.40
CA LEU A 73 5.15 10.03 -1.93
C LEU A 73 5.26 11.43 -1.31
N GLU A 74 6.20 11.64 -0.37
CA GLU A 74 6.40 12.95 0.26
C GLU A 74 6.70 14.06 -0.77
N LEU A 75 7.48 13.72 -1.79
CA LEU A 75 7.88 14.69 -2.80
C LEU A 75 6.78 14.90 -3.84
N MET A 76 5.97 13.90 -4.16
CA MET A 76 4.74 14.11 -4.94
C MET A 76 3.80 15.08 -4.22
N GLU A 77 3.59 14.91 -2.91
CA GLU A 77 2.79 15.84 -2.10
C GLU A 77 3.40 17.25 -2.11
N LYS A 78 4.71 17.39 -1.90
CA LYS A 78 5.38 18.69 -1.95
C LYS A 78 5.28 19.33 -3.34
N ARG A 79 5.40 18.55 -4.42
CA ARG A 79 5.30 19.02 -5.81
C ARG A 79 3.88 19.45 -6.20
N LEU A 80 2.86 18.75 -5.72
CA LEU A 80 1.45 19.09 -5.93
C LEU A 80 1.11 20.51 -5.49
N PHE A 81 1.81 21.04 -4.47
CA PHE A 81 1.59 22.38 -3.93
C PHE A 81 2.74 23.37 -4.20
N ASN A 82 3.80 22.95 -4.90
CA ASN A 82 4.96 23.80 -5.16
C ASN A 82 4.84 24.50 -6.52
N ILE A 83 4.67 25.83 -6.49
CA ILE A 83 4.58 26.70 -7.67
C ILE A 83 5.82 26.54 -8.58
N ALA A 84 7.00 26.27 -8.00
CA ALA A 84 8.24 26.08 -8.76
C ALA A 84 8.20 24.85 -9.69
N ASP A 85 7.42 23.83 -9.36
CA ASP A 85 7.32 22.61 -10.18
C ASP A 85 6.24 22.73 -11.28
N ILE A 86 5.34 23.71 -11.18
CA ILE A 86 4.38 24.08 -12.23
C ILE A 86 5.10 24.82 -13.38
N ILE A 87 6.15 25.58 -13.08
CA ILE A 87 6.89 26.37 -14.06
C ILE A 87 7.88 25.46 -14.82
N PRO A 88 7.70 25.20 -16.13
CA PRO A 88 8.47 24.18 -16.86
C PRO A 88 9.98 24.41 -16.86
N ILE A 89 10.42 25.68 -16.86
CA ILE A 89 11.84 26.06 -16.87
C ILE A 89 12.51 25.72 -15.54
N ILE A 90 11.84 26.01 -14.42
CA ILE A 90 12.33 25.68 -13.08
C ILE A 90 12.22 24.16 -12.85
N ASN A 91 11.20 23.52 -13.41
CA ASN A 91 11.03 22.08 -13.33
C ASN A 91 12.18 21.31 -14.04
N ARG A 92 12.80 21.89 -15.06
CA ARG A 92 13.94 21.30 -15.78
C ARG A 92 15.30 21.47 -15.07
N LEU A 93 15.39 22.26 -14.00
CA LEU A 93 16.65 22.44 -13.28
C LEU A 93 16.98 21.20 -12.43
N PRO A 94 18.24 20.73 -12.44
CA PRO A 94 18.67 19.55 -11.70
C PRO A 94 18.87 19.87 -10.20
N LEU A 95 17.76 20.18 -9.52
CA LEU A 95 17.72 20.42 -8.08
C LEU A 95 18.17 19.15 -7.33
N SER A 96 18.81 19.31 -6.17
CA SER A 96 19.30 18.20 -5.34
C SER A 96 18.18 17.24 -4.94
N SER A 97 16.98 17.75 -4.68
CA SER A 97 15.77 16.96 -4.42
C SER A 97 15.36 16.08 -5.60
N LYS A 98 15.55 16.54 -6.85
CA LYS A 98 15.24 15.75 -8.05
C LYS A 98 16.21 14.61 -8.25
N ARG A 99 17.52 14.90 -8.12
CA ARG A 99 18.56 13.87 -8.21
C ARG A 99 18.37 12.75 -7.18
N ARG A 100 17.96 13.08 -5.95
CA ARG A 100 17.67 12.10 -4.89
C ARG A 100 16.51 11.17 -5.28
N ILE A 101 15.42 11.73 -5.82
CA ILE A 101 14.27 10.96 -6.29
C ILE A 101 14.64 10.07 -7.46
N ASP A 102 15.29 10.65 -8.48
CA ASP A 102 15.67 9.91 -9.69
C ASP A 102 16.56 8.72 -9.33
N LYS A 103 17.45 8.89 -8.35
CA LYS A 103 18.25 7.81 -7.77
C LYS A 103 17.37 6.74 -7.11
N CYS A 104 16.44 7.11 -6.23
CA CYS A 104 15.56 6.15 -5.56
C CYS A 104 14.67 5.39 -6.56
N ILE A 105 14.06 6.09 -7.52
CA ILE A 105 13.27 5.48 -8.59
C ILE A 105 14.13 4.51 -9.39
N SER A 106 15.37 4.90 -9.73
CA SER A 106 16.29 4.02 -10.45
C SER A 106 16.65 2.77 -9.65
N GLU A 107 16.89 2.90 -8.33
CA GLU A 107 17.16 1.76 -7.43
C GLU A 107 15.94 0.82 -7.34
N GLY A 108 14.73 1.37 -7.17
CA GLY A 108 13.49 0.59 -7.15
C GLY A 108 13.21 -0.13 -8.48
N LYS A 109 13.41 0.55 -9.62
CA LYS A 109 13.28 -0.07 -10.95
C LYS A 109 14.30 -1.20 -11.15
N GLN A 110 15.54 -1.00 -10.73
CA GLN A 110 16.57 -2.03 -10.82
C GLN A 110 16.22 -3.26 -9.98
N LEU A 111 15.67 -3.05 -8.78
CA LEU A 111 15.21 -4.13 -7.92
C LEU A 111 14.08 -4.96 -8.57
N ILE A 112 13.04 -4.31 -9.09
CA ILE A 112 11.92 -5.01 -9.74
C ILE A 112 12.42 -5.80 -10.96
N ARG A 113 13.31 -5.21 -11.77
CA ARG A 113 13.94 -5.93 -12.89
C ARG A 113 14.69 -7.18 -12.43
N GLN A 114 15.49 -7.09 -11.37
CA GLN A 114 16.19 -8.24 -10.81
C GLN A 114 15.22 -9.34 -10.37
N ILE A 115 14.13 -8.97 -9.68
CA ILE A 115 13.10 -9.93 -9.23
C ILE A 115 12.47 -10.66 -10.41
N VAL A 116 12.05 -9.92 -11.45
CA VAL A 116 11.41 -10.48 -12.64
C VAL A 116 12.40 -11.34 -13.45
N ASP A 117 13.65 -10.90 -13.63
CA ASP A 117 14.69 -11.65 -14.34
C ASP A 117 15.01 -12.97 -13.62
N ASN A 118 15.11 -12.93 -12.29
CA ASN A 118 15.33 -14.12 -11.48
C ASN A 118 14.16 -15.10 -11.61
N ARG A 119 12.92 -14.59 -11.68
CA ARG A 119 11.73 -15.42 -11.89
C ARG A 119 11.74 -16.08 -13.28
N LYS A 120 12.01 -15.32 -14.35
CA LYS A 120 12.11 -15.83 -15.72
C LYS A 120 13.21 -16.89 -15.88
N LYS A 121 14.33 -16.74 -15.17
CA LYS A 121 15.43 -17.73 -15.15
C LYS A 121 15.13 -18.95 -14.27
N GLY A 122 13.97 -19.02 -13.61
CA GLY A 122 13.61 -20.09 -12.70
C GLY A 122 14.42 -20.12 -11.39
N LEU A 123 15.12 -19.03 -11.07
CA LEU A 123 15.91 -18.89 -9.84
C LEU A 123 15.03 -18.62 -8.62
N THR A 124 13.84 -18.07 -8.84
CA THR A 124 12.80 -17.88 -7.82
C THR A 124 11.50 -18.52 -8.29
N LYS A 125 10.58 -18.78 -7.35
CA LYS A 125 9.24 -19.33 -7.60
C LYS A 125 8.23 -18.64 -6.71
N SER A 126 6.95 -18.76 -7.04
CA SER A 126 5.88 -18.29 -6.16
C SER A 126 6.03 -18.87 -4.75
N ALA A 127 5.91 -18.01 -3.75
CA ALA A 127 5.87 -18.42 -2.34
C ALA A 127 4.53 -19.10 -1.99
N CYS A 128 3.53 -19.03 -2.88
CA CYS A 128 2.29 -19.78 -2.76
C CYS A 128 2.35 -21.05 -3.62
N ASN A 129 1.65 -22.11 -3.22
CA ASN A 129 1.46 -23.34 -4.03
C ASN A 129 0.66 -23.11 -5.35
N ARG A 130 0.49 -21.86 -5.78
CA ARG A 130 -0.24 -21.41 -6.98
C ARG A 130 0.49 -20.23 -7.61
N SER A 131 0.20 -19.96 -8.88
CA SER A 131 0.73 -18.79 -9.61
C SER A 131 0.44 -17.49 -8.83
N ASP A 132 1.48 -16.69 -8.64
CA ASP A 132 1.36 -15.32 -8.11
C ASP A 132 1.17 -14.29 -9.24
N LEU A 133 1.07 -13.01 -8.90
CA LEU A 133 0.89 -11.95 -9.90
C LEU A 133 2.03 -11.93 -10.91
N LEU A 134 3.27 -12.15 -10.46
CA LEU A 134 4.43 -12.12 -11.33
C LEU A 134 4.39 -13.28 -12.34
N ASP A 135 3.99 -14.47 -11.90
CA ASP A 135 3.77 -15.61 -12.81
C ASP A 135 2.70 -15.29 -13.86
N LEU A 136 1.62 -14.60 -13.47
CA LEU A 136 0.56 -14.20 -14.41
C LEU A 136 1.04 -13.16 -15.41
N LEU A 137 1.84 -12.16 -14.98
CA LEU A 137 2.41 -11.14 -15.86
C LEU A 137 3.41 -11.75 -16.86
N ILE A 138 4.26 -12.68 -16.40
CA ILE A 138 5.19 -13.40 -17.27
C ILE A 138 4.43 -14.28 -18.26
N ALA A 139 3.42 -15.04 -17.81
CA ALA A 139 2.60 -15.85 -18.69
C ALA A 139 1.89 -14.98 -19.77
N ALA A 140 1.42 -13.78 -19.40
CA ALA A 140 0.81 -12.84 -20.33
C ALA A 140 1.80 -12.27 -21.38
N SER A 141 3.12 -12.28 -21.10
CA SER A 141 4.14 -11.94 -22.11
C SER A 141 4.40 -13.09 -23.10
N ASP A 142 4.15 -14.34 -22.69
CA ASP A 142 4.43 -15.53 -23.51
C ASP A 142 3.27 -15.90 -24.46
N GLU A 143 2.04 -15.42 -24.22
CA GLU A 143 0.85 -15.79 -25.03
C GLU A 143 0.90 -15.28 -26.48
N ASP A 144 0.80 -16.16 -27.49
CA ASP A 144 0.68 -15.81 -28.94
C ASP A 144 -0.62 -15.06 -29.30
N LYS A 145 -0.80 -13.85 -28.74
CA LYS A 145 -1.91 -12.94 -29.00
C LYS A 145 -1.39 -11.61 -29.53
N ALA A 146 -2.27 -10.87 -30.19
CA ALA A 146 -1.99 -9.53 -30.72
C ALA A 146 -1.67 -8.47 -29.63
N SER A 147 -1.86 -8.80 -28.34
CA SER A 147 -1.62 -7.96 -27.17
C SER A 147 -0.64 -8.62 -26.19
N LYS A 148 0.56 -9.00 -26.66
CA LYS A 148 1.65 -9.47 -25.79
C LYS A 148 2.20 -8.31 -24.98
N PHE A 149 2.35 -8.50 -23.68
CA PHE A 149 3.17 -7.62 -22.86
C PHE A 149 4.64 -7.78 -23.29
N THR A 150 5.31 -6.66 -23.55
CA THR A 150 6.77 -6.62 -23.65
C THR A 150 7.40 -6.82 -22.27
N ASP A 151 8.67 -7.21 -22.24
CA ASP A 151 9.42 -7.32 -20.98
C ASP A 151 9.38 -6.03 -20.17
N GLU A 152 9.46 -4.87 -20.85
CA GLU A 152 9.38 -3.57 -20.18
C GLU A 152 8.01 -3.30 -19.57
N GLU A 153 6.93 -3.67 -20.26
CA GLU A 153 5.58 -3.54 -19.71
C GLU A 153 5.36 -4.52 -18.54
N VAL A 154 5.95 -5.72 -18.56
CA VAL A 154 5.94 -6.62 -17.39
C VAL A 154 6.62 -5.96 -16.18
N TYR A 155 7.78 -5.32 -16.37
CA TYR A 155 8.46 -4.63 -15.28
C TYR A 155 7.65 -3.43 -14.76
N GLU A 156 7.07 -2.62 -15.65
CA GLU A 156 6.28 -1.43 -15.29
C GLU A 156 4.97 -1.83 -14.57
N GLU A 157 4.28 -2.88 -15.02
CA GLU A 157 3.08 -3.39 -14.33
C GLU A 157 3.43 -4.02 -12.98
N ALA A 158 4.51 -4.79 -12.89
CA ALA A 158 4.97 -5.34 -11.62
C ALA A 158 5.24 -4.23 -10.60
N LEU A 159 5.92 -3.15 -11.00
CA LEU A 159 6.14 -1.98 -10.14
C LEU A 159 4.80 -1.34 -9.74
N THR A 160 3.92 -1.08 -10.70
CA THR A 160 2.62 -0.43 -10.48
C THR A 160 1.73 -1.20 -9.49
N PHE A 161 1.60 -2.51 -9.67
CA PHE A 161 0.83 -3.35 -8.74
C PHE A 161 1.47 -3.41 -7.35
N GLY A 162 2.80 -3.51 -7.27
CA GLY A 162 3.53 -3.48 -6.00
C GLY A 162 3.26 -2.21 -5.22
N GLU A 163 3.36 -1.05 -5.88
CA GLU A 163 3.06 0.26 -5.29
C GLU A 163 1.59 0.38 -4.85
N TYR A 164 0.65 -0.08 -5.68
CA TYR A 164 -0.77 -0.02 -5.38
C TYR A 164 -1.15 -0.85 -4.14
N ILE A 165 -0.70 -2.10 -4.08
CA ILE A 165 -1.03 -3.01 -2.96
C ILE A 165 -0.38 -2.52 -1.67
N MET A 166 0.88 -2.07 -1.75
CA MET A 166 1.56 -1.41 -0.62
C MET A 166 0.76 -0.23 -0.10
N SER A 167 0.38 0.68 -1.02
CA SER A 167 -0.34 1.89 -0.68
C SER A 167 -1.65 1.55 0.03
N ASP A 168 -2.42 0.57 -0.47
CA ASP A 168 -3.69 0.12 0.10
C ASP A 168 -3.56 -0.49 1.52
N ILE A 169 -2.52 -1.29 1.77
CA ILE A 169 -2.30 -1.87 3.10
C ILE A 169 -1.82 -0.79 4.08
N CYS A 170 -0.83 0.04 3.69
CA CYS A 170 -0.33 1.14 4.51
C CYS A 170 -1.42 2.15 4.89
N SER A 171 -2.37 2.33 3.96
CA SER A 171 -3.59 3.11 4.10
C SER A 171 -4.44 2.76 5.34
N LYS A 172 -4.35 1.52 5.83
CA LYS A 172 -5.11 1.00 6.97
C LYS A 172 -4.41 1.20 8.32
N LYS A 173 -3.15 1.64 8.35
CA LYS A 173 -2.38 1.92 9.58
C LYS A 173 -3.14 2.76 10.62
N PRO A 174 -3.89 3.82 10.25
CA PRO A 174 -4.61 4.64 11.24
C PRO A 174 -5.67 3.86 12.03
N ALA A 175 -6.13 2.70 11.53
CA ALA A 175 -7.03 1.84 12.29
C ALA A 175 -6.40 1.39 13.62
N LEU A 176 -5.10 1.08 13.64
CA LEU A 176 -4.41 0.68 14.87
C LEU A 176 -4.32 1.83 15.87
N TYR A 177 -4.05 3.04 15.39
CA TYR A 177 -4.08 4.25 16.23
C TYR A 177 -5.48 4.50 16.82
N ASN A 178 -6.52 4.38 15.99
CA ASN A 178 -7.91 4.59 16.42
C ASN A 178 -8.37 3.54 17.44
N LEU A 179 -7.94 2.29 17.27
CA LEU A 179 -8.21 1.22 18.23
C LEU A 179 -7.44 1.45 19.55
N ALA A 180 -6.15 1.80 19.48
CA ALA A 180 -5.36 2.10 20.66
C ALA A 180 -5.90 3.30 21.45
N SER A 181 -6.54 4.26 20.76
CA SER A 181 -7.15 5.45 21.37
C SER A 181 -8.59 5.22 21.85
N ASN A 182 -9.21 4.08 21.54
CA ASN A 182 -10.60 3.80 21.87
C ASN A 182 -10.80 2.34 22.31
N SER A 183 -10.73 2.14 23.63
CA SER A 183 -10.79 0.82 24.25
C SER A 183 -12.12 0.08 24.04
N ASP A 184 -13.22 0.78 23.78
CA ASP A 184 -14.51 0.16 23.51
C ASP A 184 -14.53 -0.49 22.12
N PHE A 185 -13.96 0.17 21.12
CA PHE A 185 -13.83 -0.40 19.78
C PHE A 185 -12.82 -1.55 19.77
N TYR A 186 -11.71 -1.41 20.48
CA TYR A 186 -10.74 -2.50 20.64
C TYR A 186 -11.37 -3.75 21.24
N ARG A 187 -12.07 -3.62 22.38
CA ARG A 187 -12.73 -4.76 23.06
C ARG A 187 -13.78 -5.46 22.19
N ARG A 188 -14.48 -4.71 21.34
CA ARG A 188 -15.45 -5.30 20.40
C ARG A 188 -14.77 -6.06 19.26
N VAL A 189 -13.67 -5.55 18.73
CA VAL A 189 -12.85 -6.28 17.73
C VAL A 189 -12.29 -7.55 18.36
N GLU A 190 -11.73 -7.46 19.57
CA GLU A 190 -11.20 -8.62 20.30
C GLU A 190 -12.28 -9.68 20.55
N ALA A 191 -13.47 -9.27 20.99
CA ALA A 191 -14.59 -10.19 21.19
C ALA A 191 -15.08 -10.83 19.88
N GLU A 192 -15.14 -10.08 18.77
CA GLU A 192 -15.47 -10.65 17.46
C GLU A 192 -14.41 -11.67 17.01
N VAL A 193 -13.13 -11.31 17.13
CA VAL A 193 -12.03 -12.19 16.76
C VAL A 193 -12.07 -13.48 17.57
N ALA A 194 -12.27 -13.41 18.88
CA ALA A 194 -12.39 -14.60 19.74
C ALA A 194 -13.63 -15.47 19.45
N LEU A 195 -14.72 -14.87 18.97
CA LEU A 195 -15.93 -15.60 18.58
C LEU A 195 -15.78 -16.29 17.22
N VAL A 196 -15.07 -15.66 16.28
CA VAL A 196 -14.89 -16.17 14.92
C VAL A 196 -13.72 -17.15 14.83
N LEU A 197 -12.62 -16.81 15.48
CA LEU A 197 -11.41 -17.62 15.55
C LEU A 197 -11.40 -18.21 16.97
N ASN A 198 -11.89 -19.45 17.11
CA ASN A 198 -11.60 -20.24 18.29
C ASN A 198 -10.06 -20.33 18.46
N ASP A 199 -9.54 -20.53 19.68
CA ASP A 199 -8.10 -20.39 20.01
C ASP A 199 -7.12 -21.16 19.08
N ASP A 200 -7.59 -22.17 18.34
CA ASP A 200 -6.79 -23.02 17.45
C ASP A 200 -7.19 -22.98 15.95
N GLU A 201 -8.10 -22.09 15.53
CA GLU A 201 -8.54 -22.04 14.13
C GLU A 201 -7.59 -21.25 13.21
N GLU A 202 -7.17 -21.89 12.11
CA GLU A 202 -6.38 -21.20 11.08
C GLU A 202 -7.22 -20.13 10.38
N ILE A 203 -6.65 -18.92 10.22
CA ILE A 203 -7.28 -17.86 9.44
C ILE A 203 -7.31 -18.28 7.96
N THR A 204 -8.51 -18.43 7.41
CA THR A 204 -8.74 -18.84 6.02
C THR A 204 -9.56 -17.80 5.27
N SER A 205 -9.72 -17.98 3.96
CA SER A 205 -10.54 -17.06 3.15
C SER A 205 -12.01 -17.06 3.58
N SER A 206 -12.48 -18.12 4.22
CA SER A 206 -13.83 -18.26 4.74
C SER A 206 -14.03 -17.61 6.10
N THR A 207 -12.97 -17.36 6.88
CA THR A 207 -13.10 -16.66 8.18
C THR A 207 -13.17 -15.16 8.02
N LEU A 208 -12.50 -14.58 7.01
CA LEU A 208 -12.48 -13.12 6.79
C LEU A 208 -13.87 -12.46 6.67
N PRO A 209 -14.85 -13.04 5.94
CA PRO A 209 -16.19 -12.45 5.85
C PRO A 209 -16.97 -12.45 7.17
N LEU A 210 -16.56 -13.26 8.16
CA LEU A 210 -17.20 -13.33 9.47
C LEU A 210 -16.73 -12.19 10.41
N LEU A 211 -15.60 -11.55 10.10
CA LEU A 211 -15.04 -10.42 10.86
C LEU A 211 -15.70 -9.07 10.46
N SER A 212 -17.02 -9.04 10.52
CA SER A 212 -17.85 -7.93 10.03
C SER A 212 -17.59 -6.59 10.74
N TYR A 213 -17.40 -6.60 12.05
CA TYR A 213 -17.13 -5.44 12.88
C TYR A 213 -15.70 -4.92 12.64
N THR A 214 -14.74 -5.81 12.52
CA THR A 214 -13.37 -5.49 12.11
C THR A 214 -13.36 -4.80 10.75
N GLU A 215 -14.15 -5.28 9.79
CA GLU A 215 -14.31 -4.65 8.48
C GLU A 215 -14.91 -3.23 8.61
N VAL A 216 -15.90 -3.03 9.49
CA VAL A 216 -16.47 -1.70 9.78
C VAL A 216 -15.41 -0.76 10.34
N VAL A 217 -14.59 -1.20 11.30
CA VAL A 217 -13.49 -0.39 11.86
C VAL A 217 -12.50 0.02 10.79
N LEU A 218 -12.09 -0.90 9.91
CA LEU A 218 -11.18 -0.60 8.81
C LEU A 218 -11.82 0.39 7.81
N LYS A 219 -13.09 0.19 7.45
CA LYS A 219 -13.83 1.11 6.57
C LYS A 219 -13.94 2.51 7.18
N GLU A 220 -14.16 2.60 8.48
CA GLU A 220 -14.26 3.87 9.21
C GLU A 220 -12.91 4.59 9.30
N ALA A 221 -11.83 3.84 9.57
CA ALA A 221 -10.48 4.38 9.49
C ALA A 221 -10.18 4.96 8.10
N LEU A 222 -10.57 4.29 7.02
CA LEU A 222 -10.42 4.79 5.65
C LEU A 222 -11.39 5.93 5.29
N ARG A 223 -12.51 6.07 6.02
CA ARG A 223 -13.43 7.20 5.90
C ARG A 223 -12.80 8.46 6.48
N ILE A 224 -12.16 8.34 7.64
CA ILE A 224 -11.51 9.44 8.36
C ILE A 224 -10.15 9.78 7.76
N HIS A 225 -9.30 8.78 7.55
CA HIS A 225 -7.93 8.89 7.06
C HIS A 225 -7.86 8.44 5.61
N GLN A 226 -8.36 9.28 4.71
CA GLN A 226 -8.38 8.96 3.29
C GLN A 226 -6.95 8.96 2.72
N PRO A 227 -6.45 7.82 2.20
CA PRO A 227 -5.06 7.72 1.72
C PRO A 227 -4.83 8.46 0.40
N VAL A 228 -5.82 8.45 -0.49
CA VAL A 228 -5.75 9.13 -1.80
C VAL A 228 -6.74 10.30 -1.78
N PRO A 229 -6.34 11.51 -1.37
CA PRO A 229 -7.25 12.63 -1.14
C PRO A 229 -7.86 13.21 -2.42
N ALA A 230 -7.18 13.10 -3.56
CA ALA A 230 -7.63 13.63 -4.84
C ALA A 230 -7.31 12.66 -5.99
N ILE A 231 -8.15 12.68 -7.02
CA ILE A 231 -7.91 11.95 -8.26
C ILE A 231 -8.09 12.93 -9.42
N VAL A 232 -7.06 13.06 -10.25
CA VAL A 232 -7.08 13.95 -11.41
C VAL A 232 -7.59 13.20 -12.63
N ARG A 233 -8.43 13.86 -13.43
CA ARG A 233 -8.95 13.36 -14.71
C ARG A 233 -8.87 14.46 -15.75
N THR A 234 -8.53 14.11 -16.99
CA THR A 234 -8.66 15.02 -18.13
C THR A 234 -9.87 14.59 -18.92
N ALA A 235 -10.81 15.51 -19.16
CA ALA A 235 -12.00 15.19 -19.93
C ALA A 235 -11.62 14.99 -21.41
N ALA A 236 -11.93 13.82 -21.97
CA ALA A 236 -11.67 13.53 -23.37
C ALA A 236 -12.62 14.29 -24.32
N LYS A 237 -13.81 14.67 -23.81
CA LYS A 237 -14.87 15.41 -24.52
C LYS A 237 -15.66 16.22 -23.51
N ASP A 238 -16.38 17.24 -23.99
CA ASP A 238 -17.33 18.02 -23.21
C ASP A 238 -18.32 17.12 -22.48
N ASN A 239 -18.56 17.40 -21.20
CA ASN A 239 -19.51 16.64 -20.38
C ASN A 239 -20.39 17.58 -19.55
N THR A 240 -21.61 17.15 -19.24
CA THR A 240 -22.55 17.95 -18.43
C THR A 240 -22.62 17.39 -17.01
N LEU A 241 -22.44 18.25 -16.00
CA LEU A 241 -22.57 17.83 -14.61
C LEU A 241 -24.04 17.58 -14.26
N VAL A 242 -24.32 16.47 -13.57
CA VAL A 242 -25.67 16.20 -13.05
C VAL A 242 -25.97 17.18 -11.91
N GLY A 243 -27.10 17.88 -11.99
CA GLY A 243 -27.55 18.83 -10.95
C GLY A 243 -26.99 20.25 -11.07
N SER A 244 -26.21 20.57 -12.10
CA SER A 244 -25.60 21.91 -12.30
C SER A 244 -26.42 22.87 -13.18
N ALA A 245 -27.73 22.62 -13.34
CA ALA A 245 -28.59 23.38 -14.25
C ALA A 245 -28.03 23.50 -15.69
N GLY A 246 -27.33 22.48 -16.18
CA GLY A 246 -26.79 22.43 -17.55
C GLY A 246 -25.42 23.08 -17.73
N GLN A 247 -24.68 23.39 -16.66
CA GLN A 247 -23.28 23.81 -16.79
C GLN A 247 -22.42 22.69 -17.40
N LYS A 248 -21.70 23.05 -18.47
CA LYS A 248 -20.75 22.19 -19.17
C LYS A 248 -19.38 22.23 -18.49
N LEU A 249 -18.74 21.08 -18.35
CA LEU A 249 -17.31 20.98 -18.07
C LEU A 249 -16.56 21.20 -19.38
N ILE A 250 -15.78 22.27 -19.44
CA ILE A 250 -14.80 22.52 -20.51
C ILE A 250 -13.68 21.48 -20.38
N PRO A 251 -13.08 20.99 -21.48
CA PRO A 251 -11.98 20.04 -21.45
C PRO A 251 -10.68 20.71 -20.95
N GLU A 252 -10.66 21.05 -19.67
CA GLU A 252 -9.45 21.31 -18.92
C GLU A 252 -9.36 20.27 -17.80
N ILE A 253 -8.16 20.10 -17.25
CA ILE A 253 -7.84 19.12 -16.20
C ILE A 253 -8.88 19.23 -15.09
N VAL A 254 -9.82 18.29 -15.06
CA VAL A 254 -10.78 18.16 -13.97
C VAL A 254 -10.06 17.42 -12.85
N VAL A 255 -9.39 18.19 -12.00
CA VAL A 255 -9.04 17.70 -10.68
C VAL A 255 -10.37 17.39 -9.99
N THR A 256 -10.77 16.12 -10.01
CA THR A 256 -11.86 15.70 -9.14
C THR A 256 -11.25 15.61 -7.75
N MET A 257 -11.12 16.77 -7.10
CA MET A 257 -11.06 16.85 -5.66
C MET A 257 -12.44 16.42 -5.19
N ARG A 258 -12.70 15.11 -5.17
CA ARG A 258 -13.58 14.60 -4.15
C ARG A 258 -12.84 14.93 -2.86
N SER A 259 -13.13 16.10 -2.29
CA SER A 259 -13.00 16.31 -0.86
C SER A 259 -13.90 15.26 -0.22
N LYS A 260 -13.40 14.02 -0.16
CA LYS A 260 -14.05 12.91 0.53
C LYS A 260 -13.99 13.24 2.03
N TYR A 261 -13.01 14.03 2.49
CA TYR A 261 -13.06 14.75 3.77
C TYR A 261 -14.35 15.56 3.95
N GLY A 262 -14.73 16.42 3.00
CA GLY A 262 -15.90 17.29 3.11
C GLY A 262 -17.24 16.63 2.81
N MET A 263 -17.32 15.75 1.80
CA MET A 263 -18.57 15.05 1.45
C MET A 263 -18.88 13.87 2.39
N ARG A 264 -17.91 13.01 2.74
CA ARG A 264 -18.19 11.87 3.64
C ARG A 264 -18.38 12.27 5.10
N MET A 265 -17.83 13.41 5.54
CA MET A 265 -18.16 13.96 6.87
C MET A 265 -19.47 14.76 6.89
N ARG A 266 -19.99 15.25 5.75
CA ARG A 266 -21.30 15.95 5.68
C ARG A 266 -22.50 15.05 5.42
N ILE A 267 -22.31 13.94 4.68
CA ILE A 267 -23.43 13.07 4.28
C ILE A 267 -23.85 12.14 5.45
N TYR A 268 -22.95 11.85 6.38
CA TYR A 268 -23.24 11.02 7.55
C TYR A 268 -23.23 11.89 8.81
N PRO A 269 -24.32 11.93 9.60
CA PRO A 269 -24.30 12.58 10.91
C PRO A 269 -23.27 11.91 11.83
N ARG A 270 -22.66 12.70 12.71
CA ARG A 270 -21.75 12.22 13.76
C ARG A 270 -22.48 11.36 14.78
#